data_AF-A0AAU1M631-F1
#
_entry.id   AF-A0AAU1M631-F1
#
_cell.length_a   1.000
_cell.length_b   1.000
_cell.length_c   1.000
_cell.angle_alpha   90.00
_cell.angle_beta   90.00
_cell.angle_gamma   90.00
#
_symmetry.space_group_name_H-M   'P 1'
#
loop_
_entity.id
_entity.type
_entity.pdbx_description
1 polymer ?
#
loop_
_entity_poly.entity_id
_entity_poly.type
_entity_poly.pdbx_seq_one_letter_code
_entity_poly.pdbx_strand_id
1 'polypeptide(L)'
;MADYPTMWNGPGTTPPAGGTAAHQALPPPDAPPTTALIGTRTPAEVTALLDNMLRAVRTGYQLEEFHEGVRATYLWAIGHGPSPITDRAAGTPDARQLRAEDDAAETAMRGPRRRYANGVQHATMWLRGATEDQPWPVWET
;
A
#
# COMPACT_ATOMS: atom_id res chain seq x y z
N MET A 1 61.18 -26.80 24.24
CA MET A 1 61.27 -25.96 25.44
C MET A 1 60.74 -24.59 25.04
N ALA A 2 59.51 -24.27 25.48
CA ALA A 2 58.92 -22.95 25.32
C ALA A 2 58.99 -22.29 26.70
N ASP A 3 59.82 -21.26 26.82
CA ASP A 3 59.95 -20.43 28.00
C ASP A 3 59.56 -19.01 27.59
N TYR A 4 58.49 -18.49 28.20
CA TYR A 4 58.06 -17.11 28.07
C TYR A 4 58.77 -16.29 29.15
N PRO A 5 59.30 -15.09 28.84
CA PRO A 5 59.48 -14.06 29.86
C PRO A 5 58.40 -12.99 29.78
N THR A 6 57.69 -12.88 30.91
CA THR A 6 56.84 -11.78 31.35
C THR A 6 57.69 -10.53 31.69
N MET A 7 57.04 -9.36 31.60
CA MET A 7 57.36 -8.04 32.23
C MET A 7 58.17 -7.08 31.32
N TRP A 8 57.90 -5.78 31.20
CA TRP A 8 57.18 -4.81 32.04
C TRP A 8 57.03 -3.47 31.26
N ASN A 9 56.19 -2.55 31.78
CA ASN A 9 56.08 -1.08 31.54
C ASN A 9 55.27 -0.54 30.35
N GLY A 10 54.14 0.10 30.65
CA GLY A 10 53.53 1.16 29.80
C GLY A 10 54.23 2.52 29.99
N PRO A 11 53.55 3.68 29.82
CA PRO A 11 52.36 4.00 29.05
C PRO A 11 52.67 5.03 27.95
N GLY A 12 51.75 5.21 27.01
CA GLY A 12 51.79 6.38 26.11
C GLY A 12 51.71 6.00 24.65
N THR A 13 50.49 5.82 24.18
CA THR A 13 49.95 6.39 22.95
C THR A 13 48.61 5.71 22.70
N THR A 14 47.56 6.49 22.69
CA THR A 14 46.24 6.08 22.22
C THR A 14 46.23 6.18 20.69
N PRO A 15 45.90 5.10 19.97
CA PRO A 15 45.24 5.21 18.66
C PRO A 15 43.79 4.73 18.78
N PRO A 16 42.85 5.34 18.03
CA PRO A 16 41.43 5.06 18.18
C PRO A 16 41.04 3.67 17.70
N ALA A 17 40.04 3.12 18.40
CA ALA A 17 39.24 1.95 18.06
C ALA A 17 38.90 1.93 16.57
N GLY A 18 39.08 0.80 15.88
CA GLY A 18 38.20 -0.35 16.06
C GLY A 18 37.11 -0.27 14.99
N GLY A 19 37.25 -1.07 13.94
CA GLY A 19 36.22 -1.19 12.92
C GLY A 19 34.97 -1.85 13.48
N THR A 20 33.81 -1.31 13.10
CA THR A 20 32.55 -2.04 13.15
C THR A 20 31.59 -1.43 12.14
N ALA A 21 31.04 -2.33 11.30
CA ALA A 21 29.77 -2.28 10.58
C ALA A 21 29.12 -0.91 10.35
N ALA A 22 28.83 -0.64 9.07
CA ALA A 22 27.86 0.37 8.65
C ALA A 22 26.66 0.37 9.62
N HIS A 23 26.57 1.43 10.41
CA HIS A 23 25.44 1.73 11.27
C HIS A 23 24.21 1.84 10.36
N GLN A 24 23.44 0.76 10.24
CA GLN A 24 22.01 0.92 10.07
C GLN A 24 21.54 1.65 11.32
N ALA A 25 21.37 2.97 11.21
CA ALA A 25 20.73 3.74 12.26
C ALA A 25 19.34 3.13 12.48
N LEU A 26 19.15 2.48 13.62
CA LEU A 26 17.82 2.11 14.10
C LEU A 26 16.98 3.39 14.06
N PRO A 27 15.77 3.38 13.46
CA PRO A 27 14.91 4.54 13.53
C PRO A 27 14.67 4.89 15.01
N PRO A 28 14.59 6.18 15.38
CA PRO A 28 14.35 6.58 16.75
C PRO A 28 13.06 5.92 17.27
N PRO A 29 12.99 5.55 18.57
CA PRO A 29 11.84 4.87 19.16
C PRO A 29 10.53 5.69 19.12
N ASP A 30 10.60 6.94 18.66
CA ASP A 30 9.48 7.89 18.61
C ASP A 30 9.13 8.35 17.18
N ALA A 31 9.57 7.65 16.13
CA ALA A 31 9.01 7.89 14.81
C ALA A 31 7.51 7.56 14.87
N PRO A 32 6.58 8.51 14.66
CA PRO A 32 5.16 8.19 14.59
C PRO A 32 5.02 7.09 13.53
N PRO A 33 4.14 6.08 13.74
CA PRO A 33 3.93 5.04 12.75
C PRO A 33 3.65 5.76 11.44
N THR A 34 4.51 5.57 10.44
CA THR A 34 4.25 6.08 9.11
C THR A 34 2.97 5.38 8.69
N THR A 35 1.85 6.08 8.76
CA THR A 35 0.55 5.53 8.38
C THR A 35 0.74 5.01 6.97
N ALA A 36 0.70 3.68 6.81
CA ALA A 36 0.88 3.08 5.51
C ALA A 36 -0.24 3.58 4.61
N LEU A 37 0.09 4.44 3.64
CA LEU A 37 -0.90 5.00 2.72
C LEU A 37 -1.03 4.11 1.50
N ILE A 38 -2.27 3.99 0.99
CA ILE A 38 -2.57 3.43 -0.31
C ILE A 38 -2.69 4.60 -1.27
N GLY A 39 -1.61 4.90 -1.99
CA GLY A 39 -1.49 6.16 -2.71
C GLY A 39 -1.49 7.34 -1.74
N THR A 40 -2.56 8.11 -1.71
CA THR A 40 -2.77 9.25 -0.78
C THR A 40 -3.78 8.96 0.32
N ARG A 41 -4.44 7.80 0.29
CA ARG A 41 -5.54 7.45 1.21
C ARG A 41 -5.08 6.54 2.34
N THR A 42 -5.73 6.64 3.48
CA THR A 42 -5.46 5.70 4.58
C THR A 42 -6.20 4.38 4.35
N PRO A 43 -5.65 3.23 4.76
CA PRO A 43 -6.35 1.95 4.70
C PRO A 43 -7.68 1.98 5.45
N ALA A 44 -7.77 2.74 6.55
CA ALA A 44 -9.00 2.92 7.32
C ALA A 44 -10.10 3.61 6.49
N GLU A 45 -9.76 4.64 5.71
CA GLU A 45 -10.69 5.36 4.83
C GLU A 45 -11.22 4.43 3.72
N VAL A 46 -10.32 3.66 3.10
CA VAL A 46 -10.69 2.69 2.04
C VAL A 46 -11.57 1.57 2.62
N THR A 47 -11.22 1.03 3.79
CA THR A 47 -12.00 -0.01 4.48
C THR A 47 -13.39 0.49 4.86
N ALA A 48 -13.53 1.71 5.38
CA ALA A 48 -14.83 2.27 5.74
C ALA A 48 -15.78 2.38 4.53
N LEU A 49 -15.25 2.77 3.37
CA LEU A 49 -16.00 2.82 2.11
C LEU A 49 -16.38 1.41 1.65
N LEU A 50 -15.44 0.47 1.69
CA LEU A 50 -15.71 -0.91 1.32
C LEU A 50 -16.80 -1.54 2.22
N ASP A 51 -16.72 -1.32 3.52
CA ASP A 51 -17.73 -1.80 4.48
C ASP A 51 -19.10 -1.20 4.19
N ASN A 52 -19.17 0.08 3.79
CA ASN A 52 -20.41 0.71 3.37
C ASN A 52 -21.00 0.05 2.10
N MET A 53 -20.16 -0.25 1.09
CA MET A 53 -20.58 -0.99 -0.10
C MET A 53 -21.07 -2.40 0.25
N LEU A 54 -20.34 -3.12 1.11
CA LEU A 54 -20.70 -4.46 1.57
C LEU A 54 -22.01 -4.46 2.38
N ARG A 55 -22.26 -3.40 3.15
CA ARG A 55 -23.54 -3.19 3.86
C ARG A 55 -24.69 -3.03 2.88
N ALA A 56 -24.54 -2.19 1.85
CA ALA A 56 -25.56 -2.02 0.81
C ALA A 56 -25.88 -3.34 0.10
N VAL A 57 -24.86 -4.11 -0.28
CA VAL A 57 -25.06 -5.44 -0.89
C VAL A 57 -25.83 -6.37 0.05
N ARG A 58 -25.51 -6.35 1.35
CA ARG A 58 -26.19 -7.18 2.35
C ARG A 58 -27.65 -6.82 2.56
N THR A 59 -28.04 -5.55 2.36
CA THR A 59 -29.44 -5.11 2.41
C THR A 59 -30.21 -5.43 1.13
N GLY A 60 -29.59 -6.09 0.15
CA GLY A 60 -30.21 -6.52 -1.10
C GLY A 60 -29.95 -5.58 -2.28
N TYR A 61 -29.15 -4.53 -2.10
CA TYR A 61 -28.75 -3.66 -3.20
C TYR A 61 -27.90 -4.42 -4.21
N GLN A 62 -28.24 -4.33 -5.49
CA GLN A 62 -27.46 -4.90 -6.58
C GLN A 62 -26.47 -3.84 -7.07
N LEU A 63 -25.17 -4.12 -6.97
CA LEU A 63 -24.14 -3.23 -7.49
C LEU A 63 -24.17 -3.27 -9.02
N GLU A 64 -24.25 -2.10 -9.64
CA GLU A 64 -23.99 -1.96 -11.07
C GLU A 64 -22.53 -2.28 -11.38
N GLU A 65 -22.22 -2.69 -12.63
CA GLU A 65 -20.87 -3.06 -13.05
C GLU A 65 -19.80 -2.01 -12.68
N PHE A 66 -20.15 -0.73 -12.73
CA PHE A 66 -19.27 0.36 -12.30
C PHE A 66 -18.90 0.23 -10.82
N HIS A 67 -19.90 0.10 -9.94
CA HIS A 67 -19.67 -0.05 -8.50
C HIS A 67 -19.02 -1.39 -8.15
N GLU A 68 -19.23 -2.44 -8.95
CA GLU A 68 -18.46 -3.69 -8.82
C GLU A 68 -16.97 -3.48 -9.09
N GLY A 69 -16.62 -2.67 -10.10
CA GLY A 69 -15.23 -2.29 -10.39
C GLY A 69 -14.60 -1.48 -9.25
N VAL A 70 -15.33 -0.52 -8.69
CA VAL A 70 -14.91 0.25 -7.51
C VAL A 70 -14.66 -0.67 -6.32
N ARG A 71 -15.61 -1.55 -6.00
CA ARG A 71 -15.52 -2.51 -4.89
C ARG A 71 -14.32 -3.46 -5.05
N ALA A 72 -14.11 -4.00 -6.26
CA ALA A 72 -12.97 -4.87 -6.55
C ALA A 72 -11.64 -4.13 -6.33
N THR A 73 -11.57 -2.86 -6.73
CA THR A 73 -10.38 -2.02 -6.53
C THR A 73 -10.12 -1.78 -5.05
N TYR A 74 -11.15 -1.52 -4.24
CA TYR A 74 -10.97 -1.38 -2.79
C TYR A 74 -10.55 -2.68 -2.13
N LEU A 75 -11.14 -3.82 -2.48
CA LEU A 75 -10.69 -5.14 -2.00
C LEU A 75 -9.21 -5.39 -2.30
N TRP A 76 -8.78 -5.06 -3.52
CA TRP A 76 -7.37 -5.14 -3.89
C TRP A 76 -6.50 -4.16 -3.09
N ALA A 77 -6.93 -2.91 -2.98
CA ALA A 77 -6.22 -1.84 -2.26
C ALA A 77 -5.90 -2.21 -0.80
N ILE A 78 -6.83 -2.86 -0.11
CA ILE A 78 -6.63 -3.34 1.27
C ILE A 78 -5.98 -4.73 1.35
N GLY A 79 -5.57 -5.31 0.22
CA GLY A 79 -4.86 -6.59 0.15
C GLY A 79 -5.74 -7.84 0.29
N HIS A 80 -7.05 -7.71 0.12
CA HIS A 80 -8.03 -8.80 0.27
C HIS A 80 -8.42 -9.47 -1.06
N GLY A 81 -7.83 -9.05 -2.19
CA GLY A 81 -8.09 -9.65 -3.50
C GLY A 81 -7.02 -9.30 -4.53
N PRO A 82 -7.01 -9.96 -5.70
CA PRO A 82 -6.11 -9.63 -6.79
C PRO A 82 -6.49 -8.29 -7.43
N SER A 83 -5.59 -7.71 -8.23
CA SER A 83 -5.91 -6.50 -8.97
C SER A 83 -7.04 -6.74 -10.00
N PRO A 84 -8.04 -5.83 -10.10
CA PRO A 84 -9.24 -6.04 -10.90
C PRO A 84 -9.05 -6.33 -12.40
N ILE A 85 -8.04 -5.71 -13.01
CA ILE A 85 -7.76 -5.74 -14.45
C ILE A 85 -6.42 -6.44 -14.71
N THR A 86 -5.37 -6.12 -13.95
CA THR A 86 -4.03 -6.71 -14.19
C THR A 86 -3.83 -8.09 -13.57
N ASP A 87 -4.81 -8.60 -12.79
CA ASP A 87 -4.81 -9.92 -12.14
C ASP A 87 -3.54 -10.24 -11.32
N ARG A 88 -2.92 -9.20 -10.75
CA ARG A 88 -1.81 -9.34 -9.81
C ARG A 88 -2.32 -9.96 -8.52
N ALA A 89 -1.52 -10.82 -7.90
CA ALA A 89 -1.82 -11.40 -6.59
C ALA A 89 -2.15 -10.35 -5.52
N ALA A 90 -2.92 -10.79 -4.51
CA ALA A 90 -3.37 -9.96 -3.41
C ALA A 90 -2.20 -9.36 -2.62
N GLY A 91 -2.35 -8.10 -2.22
CA GLY A 91 -1.40 -7.32 -1.44
C GLY A 91 -1.68 -5.82 -1.59
N THR A 92 -1.31 -5.04 -0.59
CA THR A 92 -1.48 -3.58 -0.62
C THR A 92 -0.65 -2.98 -1.77
N PRO A 93 -1.27 -2.30 -2.74
CA PRO A 93 -0.57 -1.84 -3.92
C PRO A 93 0.27 -0.59 -3.64
N ASP A 94 1.47 -0.55 -4.22
CA ASP A 94 2.30 0.65 -4.26
C ASP A 94 1.83 1.64 -5.36
N ALA A 95 2.41 2.83 -5.37
CA ALA A 95 2.06 3.88 -6.33
C ALA A 95 2.25 3.49 -7.81
N ARG A 96 3.26 2.67 -8.12
CA ARG A 96 3.51 2.18 -9.48
C ARG A 96 2.44 1.16 -9.87
N GLN A 97 2.04 0.31 -8.94
CA GLN A 97 0.98 -0.67 -9.15
C GLN A 97 -0.37 0.01 -9.40
N LEU A 98 -0.71 1.04 -8.63
CA LEU A 98 -1.92 1.85 -8.85
C LEU A 98 -1.92 2.55 -10.21
N ARG A 99 -0.77 3.01 -10.71
CA ARG A 99 -0.67 3.56 -12.08
C ARG A 99 -0.86 2.50 -13.15
N ALA A 100 -0.20 1.36 -13.02
CA ALA A 100 -0.34 0.28 -13.99
C ALA A 100 -1.79 -0.22 -14.10
N GLU A 101 -2.51 -0.25 -12.97
CA GLU A 101 -3.92 -0.62 -12.96
C GLU A 101 -4.81 0.42 -13.64
N ASP A 102 -4.54 1.71 -13.42
CA ASP A 102 -5.24 2.83 -14.06
C ASP A 102 -5.07 2.81 -15.59
N ASP A 103 -3.83 2.63 -16.08
CA ASP A 103 -3.52 2.53 -17.51
C ASP A 103 -4.18 1.30 -18.15
N ALA A 104 -4.20 0.18 -17.41
CA ALA A 104 -4.85 -1.05 -17.86
C ALA A 104 -6.38 -0.89 -17.90
N ALA A 105 -6.97 -0.21 -16.91
CA ALA A 105 -8.38 0.10 -16.87
C ALA A 105 -8.78 1.01 -18.04
N GLU A 106 -8.01 2.06 -18.35
CA GLU A 106 -8.22 2.93 -19.50
C GLU A 106 -8.26 2.13 -20.81
N THR A 107 -7.30 1.20 -20.98
CA THR A 107 -7.26 0.32 -22.15
C THR A 107 -8.49 -0.59 -22.21
N ALA A 108 -8.89 -1.17 -21.08
CA ALA A 108 -10.02 -2.09 -20.97
C ALA A 108 -11.39 -1.41 -21.23
N MET A 109 -11.48 -0.08 -21.12
CA MET A 109 -12.71 0.66 -21.45
C MET A 109 -13.14 0.55 -22.92
N ARG A 110 -12.21 0.19 -23.81
CA ARG A 110 -12.52 -0.05 -25.24
C ARG A 110 -13.21 -1.40 -25.46
N GLY A 111 -13.26 -2.25 -24.43
CA GLY A 111 -13.79 -3.60 -24.50
C GLY A 111 -15.23 -3.76 -23.98
N PRO A 112 -15.72 -5.01 -23.89
CA PRO A 112 -17.08 -5.32 -23.48
C PRO A 112 -17.36 -4.97 -22.00
N ARG A 113 -16.34 -4.98 -21.14
CA ARG A 113 -16.46 -4.65 -19.70
C ARG A 113 -16.18 -3.17 -19.41
N ARG A 114 -16.59 -2.27 -20.31
CA ARG A 114 -16.28 -0.84 -20.22
C ARG A 114 -16.71 -0.21 -18.89
N ARG A 115 -17.92 -0.51 -18.42
CA ARG A 115 -18.47 0.08 -17.18
C ARG A 115 -17.69 -0.36 -15.95
N TYR A 116 -17.36 -1.65 -15.89
CA TYR A 116 -16.49 -2.21 -14.86
C TYR A 116 -15.10 -1.56 -14.86
N ALA A 117 -14.46 -1.49 -16.03
CA ALA A 117 -13.15 -0.84 -16.17
C ALA A 117 -13.20 0.65 -15.78
N ASN A 118 -14.29 1.35 -16.08
CA ASN A 118 -14.50 2.73 -15.65
C ASN A 118 -14.56 2.87 -14.12
N GLY A 119 -15.24 1.94 -13.44
CA GLY A 119 -15.26 1.90 -11.98
C GLY A 119 -13.88 1.66 -11.38
N VAL A 120 -13.11 0.75 -11.97
CA VAL A 120 -11.72 0.50 -11.55
C VAL A 120 -10.87 1.76 -11.69
N GLN A 121 -10.91 2.42 -12.86
CA GLN A 121 -10.13 3.62 -13.13
C GLN A 121 -10.46 4.75 -12.13
N HIS A 122 -11.75 5.03 -11.91
CA HIS A 122 -12.16 6.06 -10.96
C HIS A 122 -11.67 5.76 -9.54
N ALA A 123 -11.78 4.52 -9.08
CA ALA A 123 -11.29 4.12 -7.78
C ALA A 123 -9.76 4.23 -7.68
N THR A 124 -9.00 3.83 -8.72
CA THR A 124 -7.54 3.99 -8.73
C THR A 124 -7.10 5.45 -8.76
N MET A 125 -7.80 6.30 -9.51
CA MET A 125 -7.56 7.75 -9.52
C MET A 125 -7.78 8.37 -8.14
N TRP A 126 -8.88 7.99 -7.46
CA TRP A 126 -9.19 8.50 -6.13
C TRP A 126 -8.16 8.05 -5.07
N LEU A 127 -7.76 6.77 -5.10
CA LEU A 127 -6.69 6.24 -4.23
C LEU A 127 -5.37 6.96 -4.44
N ARG A 128 -5.05 7.32 -5.69
CA ARG A 128 -3.85 8.07 -6.05
C ARG A 128 -3.92 9.57 -5.74
N GLY A 129 -5.07 10.09 -5.34
CA GLY A 129 -5.30 11.53 -5.20
C GLY A 129 -5.30 12.29 -6.52
N ALA A 130 -5.54 11.60 -7.65
CA ALA A 130 -5.74 12.25 -8.96
C ALA A 130 -7.14 12.87 -9.09
N THR A 131 -8.07 12.45 -8.22
CA THR A 131 -9.38 13.07 -8.04
C THR A 131 -9.75 13.04 -6.56
N GLU A 132 -10.47 14.06 -6.10
CA GLU A 132 -11.13 14.07 -4.80
C GLU A 132 -12.56 13.51 -4.88
N ASP A 133 -13.09 13.33 -6.10
CA ASP A 133 -14.42 12.79 -6.34
C ASP A 133 -14.40 11.28 -6.06
N GLN A 134 -14.91 10.93 -4.89
CA GLN A 134 -15.00 9.55 -4.44
C GLN A 134 -16.14 8.86 -5.23
N PRO A 135 -15.91 7.67 -5.82
CA PRO A 135 -16.84 7.08 -6.79
C PRO A 135 -17.99 6.25 -6.19
N TRP A 136 -18.18 6.26 -4.88
CA TRP A 136 -19.26 5.55 -4.19
C TRP A 136 -20.01 6.47 -3.22
N PRO A 137 -21.22 6.96 -3.55
CA PRO A 137 -21.97 7.82 -2.65
C PRO A 137 -22.14 7.11 -1.31
N VAL A 138 -21.68 7.73 -0.22
CA VAL A 138 -21.80 7.16 1.12
C VAL A 138 -23.28 6.79 1.34
N TRP A 139 -23.54 5.50 1.51
CA TRP A 139 -24.88 4.99 1.76
C TRP A 139 -25.24 5.29 3.21
N GLU A 140 -25.81 6.47 3.44
CA GLU A 140 -26.48 6.84 4.68
C GLU A 140 -27.85 6.14 4.71
N THR A 141 -27.91 5.04 5.46
CA THR A 141 -29.15 4.54 6.08
C THR A 141 -28.97 4.56 7.56
#